data_AF-A0A7D7G9L5-F1
#
_entry.id   AF-A0A7D7G9L5-F1
#
_cell.length_a   1.000
_cell.length_b   1.000
_cell.length_c   1.000
_cell.angle_alpha   90.00
_cell.angle_beta   90.00
_cell.angle_gamma   90.00
#
_symmetry.space_group_name_H-M   'P 1'
#
loop_
_entity.id
_entity.type
_entity.pdbx_description
1 polymer ?
#
loop_
_entity_poly.entity_id
_entity_poly.type
_entity_poly.pdbx_seq_one_letter_code
_entity_poly.pdbx_strand_id
1 'polypeptide(L)'
;MKKKKGSNPNDATSTPNTVDTDGDGFPDVEEKEKGSNPNDATSTPNTVDTDGDGFPDVEEKEKGSNPNDATSTPNTVDTDGDGFPDVEEKKKEAIQTMRLLHQTQ
;
A
#
# COMPACT_ATOMS: atom_id res chain seq x y z
N MET A 1 3.61 23.03 20.52
CA MET A 1 4.38 22.26 21.52
C MET A 1 5.08 21.10 20.81
N LYS A 2 6.38 20.93 21.10
CA LYS A 2 7.30 19.87 20.68
C LYS A 2 6.65 18.47 20.63
N LYS A 3 7.00 17.62 19.64
CA LYS A 3 7.79 16.37 19.85
C LYS A 3 8.47 15.89 18.56
N LYS A 4 9.80 15.83 18.64
CA LYS A 4 10.76 15.15 17.76
C LYS A 4 10.77 13.65 18.14
N LYS A 5 10.73 12.73 17.17
CA LYS A 5 11.32 11.37 17.21
C LYS A 5 11.06 10.69 15.86
N GLY A 6 12.04 10.34 15.04
CA GLY A 6 13.48 10.55 15.15
C GLY A 6 14.13 10.35 13.78
N SER A 7 14.98 11.29 13.41
CA SER A 7 16.03 11.10 12.41
C SER A 7 17.35 11.28 13.14
N ASN A 8 18.17 10.24 13.11
CA ASN A 8 19.43 10.15 13.83
C ASN A 8 20.39 11.24 13.26
N PRO A 9 20.89 12.19 14.07
CA PRO A 9 21.64 13.35 13.56
C PRO A 9 23.06 13.04 13.05
N ASN A 10 23.44 11.77 12.93
CA ASN A 10 24.79 11.33 12.54
C ASN A 10 24.81 10.43 11.29
N ASP A 11 23.73 10.38 10.50
CA ASP A 11 23.74 9.61 9.25
C ASP A 11 24.12 10.48 8.06
N ALA A 12 25.35 10.32 7.58
CA ALA A 12 25.96 11.11 6.50
C ALA A 12 25.33 10.85 5.11
N THR A 13 24.31 9.97 5.02
CA THR A 13 23.53 9.71 3.80
C THR A 13 22.11 10.29 3.84
N SER A 14 21.73 11.02 4.90
CA SER A 14 20.45 11.74 4.93
C SER A 14 20.50 12.93 3.96
N THR A 15 20.19 12.70 2.69
CA THR A 15 19.90 13.79 1.75
C THR A 15 18.72 14.59 2.30
N PRO A 16 18.90 15.90 2.57
CA PRO A 16 17.90 16.73 3.20
C PRO A 16 16.91 17.15 2.12
N ASN A 17 15.96 16.28 1.80
CA ASN A 17 14.76 16.73 1.15
C ASN A 17 13.58 16.30 2.00
N THR A 18 13.62 16.77 3.25
CA THR A 18 12.54 16.69 4.24
C THR A 18 11.53 17.82 4.05
N VAL A 19 11.53 18.44 2.86
CA VAL A 19 10.50 19.43 2.52
C VAL A 19 9.22 18.63 2.37
N ASP A 20 8.22 19.06 3.10
CA ASP A 20 6.86 18.52 3.13
C ASP A 20 6.00 19.79 3.00
N THR A 21 5.66 20.10 1.76
CA THR A 21 5.12 21.41 1.36
C THR A 21 3.67 21.58 1.78
N ASP A 22 2.88 20.50 1.80
CA ASP A 22 1.48 20.52 2.21
C ASP A 22 1.24 20.06 3.65
N GLY A 23 2.25 19.50 4.31
CA GLY A 23 2.24 19.14 5.72
C GLY A 23 1.51 17.83 6.03
N ASP A 24 1.40 16.92 5.06
CA ASP A 24 0.72 15.63 5.22
C ASP A 24 1.59 14.55 5.90
N GLY A 25 2.89 14.83 6.08
CA GLY A 25 3.87 13.96 6.70
C GLY A 25 4.69 13.12 5.72
N PHE A 26 4.50 13.27 4.42
CA PHE A 26 5.33 12.72 3.35
C PHE A 26 6.24 13.82 2.77
N PRO A 27 7.52 13.54 2.50
CA PRO A 27 8.39 14.52 1.85
C PRO A 27 8.09 14.68 0.36
N ASP A 28 8.19 15.90 -0.18
CA ASP A 28 7.92 16.27 -1.58
C ASP A 28 8.62 15.38 -2.62
N VAL A 29 9.80 14.84 -2.28
CA VAL A 29 10.54 13.90 -3.14
C VAL A 29 9.86 12.55 -3.21
N GLU A 30 9.42 12.02 -2.07
CA GLU A 30 8.74 10.74 -2.00
C GLU A 30 7.42 10.82 -2.77
N GLU A 31 6.68 11.91 -2.58
CA GLU A 31 5.45 12.19 -3.30
C GLU A 31 5.66 12.22 -4.83
N LYS A 32 6.67 12.95 -5.30
CA LYS A 32 7.02 12.98 -6.73
C LYS A 32 7.49 11.62 -7.26
N GLU A 33 8.25 10.86 -6.48
CA GLU A 33 8.71 9.53 -6.86
C GLU A 33 7.54 8.53 -6.96
N LYS A 34 6.50 8.74 -6.14
CA LYS A 34 5.31 7.88 -6.06
C LYS A 34 4.16 8.35 -6.95
N GLY A 35 4.25 9.55 -7.52
CA GLY A 35 3.25 10.12 -8.43
C GLY A 35 2.16 10.94 -7.72
N SER A 36 2.31 11.22 -6.44
CA SER A 36 1.39 12.07 -5.66
C SER A 36 1.78 13.55 -5.76
N ASN A 37 0.91 14.44 -5.30
CA ASN A 37 1.08 15.89 -5.46
C ASN A 37 1.56 16.56 -4.17
N PRO A 38 2.80 17.08 -4.12
CA PRO A 38 3.40 17.66 -2.92
C PRO A 38 2.83 19.00 -2.47
N ASN A 39 1.76 19.48 -3.11
CA ASN A 39 1.08 20.72 -2.71
C ASN A 39 -0.37 20.42 -2.29
N ASP A 40 -0.72 19.16 -2.13
CA ASP A 40 -2.06 18.70 -1.84
C ASP A 40 -2.00 17.57 -0.80
N ALA A 41 -2.26 17.93 0.46
CA ALA A 41 -2.21 17.00 1.58
C ALA A 41 -3.23 15.85 1.51
N THR A 42 -4.11 15.84 0.50
CA THR A 42 -5.00 14.71 0.20
C THR A 42 -4.43 13.74 -0.84
N SER A 43 -3.37 14.16 -1.55
CA SER A 43 -2.63 13.41 -2.55
C SER A 43 -1.35 12.84 -1.93
N THR A 44 -1.53 11.84 -1.07
CA THR A 44 -0.43 11.09 -0.47
C THR A 44 0.11 10.02 -1.42
N PRO A 45 1.33 9.50 -1.22
CA PRO A 45 1.86 8.35 -1.94
C PRO A 45 0.98 7.08 -1.88
N ASN A 46 0.14 6.97 -0.85
CA ASN A 46 -0.73 5.82 -0.62
C ASN A 46 -2.14 5.99 -1.22
N THR A 47 -2.42 7.14 -1.83
CA THR A 47 -3.71 7.46 -2.45
C THR A 47 -3.63 7.61 -3.97
N VAL A 48 -2.43 7.39 -4.55
CA VAL A 48 -2.24 7.37 -6.00
C VAL A 48 -2.97 6.15 -6.56
N ASP A 49 -3.86 6.38 -7.53
CA ASP A 49 -4.61 5.39 -8.30
C ASP A 49 -4.41 5.74 -9.78
N THR A 50 -3.46 5.06 -10.41
CA THR A 50 -2.94 5.39 -11.73
C THR A 50 -3.90 5.01 -12.86
N ASP A 51 -4.66 3.92 -12.70
CA ASP A 51 -5.61 3.43 -13.72
C ASP A 51 -7.08 3.79 -13.44
N GLY A 52 -7.37 4.32 -12.25
CA GLY A 52 -8.66 4.88 -11.89
C GLY A 52 -9.71 3.82 -11.56
N ASP A 53 -9.29 2.63 -11.13
CA ASP A 53 -10.19 1.54 -10.76
C ASP A 53 -10.74 1.63 -9.32
N GLY A 54 -10.21 2.57 -8.54
CA GLY A 54 -10.57 2.83 -7.15
C GLY A 54 -9.70 2.12 -6.12
N PHE A 55 -8.66 1.40 -6.53
CA PHE A 55 -7.63 0.82 -5.67
C PHE A 55 -6.32 1.62 -5.82
N PRO A 56 -5.67 2.02 -4.72
CA PRO A 56 -4.39 2.70 -4.83
C PRO A 56 -3.28 1.77 -5.35
N ASP A 57 -2.34 2.31 -6.14
CA ASP A 57 -1.19 1.60 -6.72
C ASP A 57 -0.39 0.79 -5.69
N VAL A 58 -0.34 1.29 -4.45
CA VAL A 58 0.35 0.63 -3.34
C VAL A 58 -0.37 -0.65 -2.94
N GLU A 59 -1.69 -0.60 -2.81
CA GLU A 59 -2.51 -1.77 -2.49
C GLU A 59 -2.42 -2.82 -3.60
N GLU A 60 -2.48 -2.38 -4.85
CA GLU A 60 -2.37 -3.25 -6.01
C GLU A 60 -1.04 -4.00 -6.06
N LYS A 61 0.08 -3.30 -5.88
CA LYS A 61 1.41 -3.92 -5.80
C LYS A 61 1.54 -4.90 -4.63
N GLU A 62 0.96 -4.57 -3.47
CA GLU A 62 0.95 -5.46 -2.31
C GLU A 62 0.11 -6.73 -2.54
N LYS A 63 -0.93 -6.62 -3.37
CA LYS A 63 -1.87 -7.70 -3.67
C LYS A 63 -1.50 -8.50 -4.92
N GLY A 64 -0.54 -8.00 -5.70
CA GLY A 64 -0.07 -8.65 -6.93
C GLY A 64 -0.88 -8.28 -8.18
N SER A 65 -1.72 -7.24 -8.10
CA SER A 65 -2.44 -6.70 -9.25
C SER A 65 -1.61 -5.62 -9.96
N ASN A 66 -2.05 -5.20 -11.15
CA ASN A 66 -1.30 -4.28 -12.00
C ASN A 66 -1.87 -2.86 -11.94
N PRO A 67 -1.14 -1.89 -11.34
CA PRO A 67 -1.62 -0.51 -11.13
C PRO A 67 -1.68 0.37 -12.38
N ASN A 68 -1.62 -0.23 -13.56
CA ASN A 68 -1.77 0.47 -14.83
C ASN A 68 -2.86 -0.19 -15.68
N ASP A 69 -3.66 -1.07 -15.09
CA ASP A 69 -4.67 -1.87 -15.75
C ASP A 69 -5.88 -1.99 -14.84
N ALA A 70 -6.88 -1.14 -15.09
CA ALA A 70 -8.12 -1.09 -14.31
C ALA A 70 -8.95 -2.38 -14.32
N THR A 71 -8.55 -3.40 -15.11
CA THR A 71 -9.14 -4.74 -15.06
C THR A 71 -8.40 -5.69 -14.13
N SER A 72 -7.18 -5.33 -13.75
CA SER A 72 -6.30 -6.03 -12.81
C SER A 72 -6.47 -5.43 -11.41
N THR A 73 -7.59 -5.76 -10.77
CA THR A 73 -7.85 -5.32 -9.40
C THR A 73 -7.24 -6.29 -8.37
N PRO A 74 -7.00 -5.86 -7.12
CA PRO A 74 -6.62 -6.75 -6.02
C PRO A 74 -7.57 -7.92 -5.77
N ASN A 75 -8.84 -7.77 -6.16
CA ASN A 75 -9.88 -8.77 -5.96
C ASN A 75 -9.95 -9.81 -7.09
N THR A 76 -9.21 -9.59 -8.17
CA THR A 76 -9.19 -10.45 -9.36
C THR A 76 -7.88 -11.22 -9.51
N VAL A 77 -6.90 -10.99 -8.62
CA VAL A 77 -5.65 -11.74 -8.60
C VAL A 77 -5.94 -13.20 -8.24
N ASP A 78 -5.54 -14.09 -9.14
CA ASP A 78 -5.59 -15.56 -9.02
C ASP A 78 -4.16 -16.07 -9.27
N THR A 79 -3.39 -16.22 -8.19
CA THR A 79 -1.96 -16.50 -8.25
C THR A 79 -1.66 -17.93 -8.69
N ASP A 80 -2.52 -18.89 -8.38
CA ASP A 80 -2.31 -20.30 -8.70
C ASP A 80 -3.08 -20.78 -9.96
N GLY A 81 -3.96 -19.94 -10.49
CA GLY A 81 -4.69 -20.15 -11.73
C GLY A 81 -5.82 -21.18 -11.59
N ASP A 82 -6.32 -21.40 -10.38
CA ASP A 82 -7.37 -22.38 -10.11
C ASP A 82 -8.80 -21.87 -10.40
N GLY A 83 -8.92 -20.58 -10.75
CA GLY A 83 -10.17 -19.89 -11.05
C GLY A 83 -10.83 -19.23 -9.83
N PHE A 84 -10.18 -19.24 -8.66
CA PHE A 84 -10.58 -18.50 -7.47
C PHE A 84 -9.58 -17.38 -7.17
N PRO A 85 -10.06 -16.15 -6.90
CA PRO A 85 -9.14 -15.10 -6.48
C PRO A 85 -8.50 -15.36 -5.11
N ASP A 86 -7.24 -14.97 -4.93
CA ASP A 86 -6.44 -15.10 -3.70
C ASP A 86 -7.16 -14.53 -2.47
N VAL A 87 -7.92 -13.45 -2.66
CA VAL A 87 -8.71 -12.80 -1.60
C VAL A 87 -9.81 -13.71 -1.04
N GLU A 88 -10.33 -14.63 -1.84
CA GLU A 88 -11.32 -15.62 -1.44
C GLU A 88 -10.67 -16.87 -0.85
N GLU A 89 -9.54 -17.30 -1.40
CA GLU A 89 -8.77 -18.41 -0.85
C GLU A 89 -8.25 -18.12 0.56
N LYS A 90 -7.68 -16.93 0.80
CA LYS A 90 -7.25 -16.50 2.15
C LYS A 90 -8.40 -16.54 3.17
N LYS A 91 -9.63 -16.25 2.73
CA LYS A 91 -10.83 -16.39 3.59
C LYS A 91 -11.16 -17.86 3.87
N LYS A 92 -11.06 -18.73 2.86
CA LYS A 92 -11.30 -20.17 3.01
C LYS A 92 -10.25 -20.82 3.91
N GLU A 93 -8.96 -20.48 3.75
CA GLU A 93 -7.89 -20.99 4.63
C GLU A 93 -8.08 -20.56 6.08
N ALA A 94 -8.45 -19.30 6.33
CA ALA A 94 -8.75 -18.82 7.68
C ALA A 94 -9.90 -19.59 8.33
N ILE A 95 -10.94 -19.93 7.56
CA ILE A 95 -12.09 -20.71 8.05
C ILE A 95 -11.73 -22.20 8.25
N GLN A 96 -10.93 -22.77 7.35
CA GLN A 96 -10.49 -24.16 7.44
C GLN A 96 -9.58 -24.40 8.64
N THR A 97 -8.71 -23.44 8.96
CA THR A 97 -7.85 -23.46 10.15
C THR A 97 -8.68 -23.42 11.44
N MET A 98 -9.73 -22.60 11.51
CA MET A 98 -10.64 -22.57 12.67
C MET A 98 -11.47 -23.84 12.81
N ARG A 99 -11.85 -24.48 11.70
CA ARG A 99 -12.66 -25.72 11.73
C ARG A 99 -11.88 -26.92 12.27
N LEU A 100 -10.57 -26.95 12.04
CA LEU A 100 -9.69 -28.01 12.55
C LEU A 100 -9.45 -27.88 14.07
N LEU A 101 -9.44 -26.66 14.61
CA LEU A 101 -9.27 -26.38 16.04
C LEU A 101 -10.45 -26.83 16.92
N HIS A 102 -11.62 -27.08 16.34
CA HIS A 102 -12.81 -27.56 17.07
C HIS A 102 -13.07 -29.07 16.97
N GLN A 103 -12.22 -29.84 16.27
CA GLN A 103 -12.37 -31.30 16.14
C GLN A 103 -11.44 -32.11 17.06
N THR A 104 -10.66 -31.47 17.92
CA THR A 104 -9.72 -32.15 18.84
C THR A 104 -10.15 -32.11 20.31
N GLN A 105 -11.40 -32.45 20.63
CA GLN A 105 -11.81 -32.77 22.00
C GLN A 105 -12.45 -34.15 22.11
#